data_AF-C3YPG5-F1
#
_entry.id   AF-C3YPG5-F1
#
_cell.length_a   1.000
_cell.length_b   1.000
_cell.length_c   1.000
_cell.angle_alpha   90.00
_cell.angle_beta   90.00
_cell.angle_gamma   90.00
#
_symmetry.space_group_name_H-M   'P 1'
#
loop_
_entity.id
_entity.type
_entity.pdbx_description
1 polymer ?
#
loop_
_entity_poly.entity_id
_entity_poly.type
_entity_poly.pdbx_seq_one_letter_code
_entity_poly.pdbx_strand_id
1 'polypeptide(L)'
;MMDSIKKAFHAKCEADNKGTKYISVVTNPEIWEKVKPVYDILFTKAYKIETVFVEDPGGTCEGREHHTQDASPELPITQSLVSDFLRQLPSKGTVSPMLSAIVPDIFYHGFSTRSGGLSVFSSLSSLNLNFNPKRRDPRVVVQENRYRLSAAGGFDVKRLFVAKAEHGSRVWVVGKDPPDAYDAIVTNSPGVTIAAPGADCIPMLFADPVNQVVGAAHSGWRGTLAGVAAETLRAMAANFGTVPSDVLVVLGPSIGPCCFEVGEDVAEKFSTVQPACVVREEGKEKPTIDLRKVSRLLLEQAGVRPENIDDGTLGTEPTVTLCTACEPGQRFFSYRRDGAEFGTQVGFIGIKGAE
;
A
#
# COMPACT_ATOMS: atom_id res chain seq x y z
N MET A 1 -15.15 -17.31 22.33
CA MET A 1 -14.24 -16.26 21.78
C MET A 1 -13.98 -16.35 20.28
N MET A 2 -13.34 -17.42 19.77
CA MET A 2 -13.03 -17.56 18.33
C MET A 2 -14.27 -17.47 17.43
N ASP A 3 -15.40 -18.01 17.89
CA ASP A 3 -16.70 -17.90 17.21
C ASP A 3 -17.16 -16.43 17.04
N SER A 4 -16.97 -15.59 18.06
CA SER A 4 -17.29 -14.15 18.00
C SER A 4 -16.45 -13.42 16.95
N ILE A 5 -15.15 -13.75 16.85
CA ILE A 5 -14.26 -13.20 15.83
C ILE A 5 -14.73 -13.61 14.43
N LYS A 6 -15.03 -14.89 14.23
CA LYS A 6 -15.54 -15.43 12.97
C LYS A 6 -16.84 -14.74 12.54
N LYS A 7 -17.81 -14.60 13.46
CA LYS A 7 -19.09 -13.95 13.21
C LYS A 7 -18.93 -12.47 12.85
N ALA A 8 -18.14 -11.72 13.62
CA ALA A 8 -17.89 -10.31 13.35
C ALA A 8 -17.15 -10.09 12.02
N PHE A 9 -16.14 -10.91 11.71
CA PHE A 9 -15.45 -10.86 10.42
C PHE A 9 -16.37 -11.21 9.26
N HIS A 10 -17.21 -12.24 9.40
CA HIS A 10 -18.20 -12.60 8.39
C HIS A 10 -19.19 -11.46 8.13
N ALA A 11 -19.74 -10.85 9.19
CA ALA A 11 -20.63 -9.70 9.08
C ALA A 11 -19.95 -8.52 8.35
N LYS A 12 -18.68 -8.26 8.63
CA LYS A 12 -17.90 -7.26 7.90
C LYS A 12 -17.78 -7.60 6.40
N CYS A 13 -17.42 -8.83 6.08
CA CYS A 13 -17.30 -9.30 4.70
C CYS A 13 -18.62 -9.16 3.94
N GLU A 14 -19.73 -9.53 4.57
CA GLU A 14 -21.07 -9.40 4.00
C GLU A 14 -21.43 -7.92 3.76
N ALA A 15 -21.14 -7.04 4.71
CA ALA A 15 -21.36 -5.62 4.57
C ALA A 15 -20.54 -5.00 3.43
N ASP A 16 -19.28 -5.40 3.29
CA ASP A 16 -18.43 -4.97 2.18
C ASP A 16 -18.93 -5.49 0.83
N ASN A 17 -19.37 -6.74 0.74
CA ASN A 17 -19.94 -7.30 -0.49
C ASN A 17 -21.25 -6.60 -0.88
N LYS A 18 -22.07 -6.20 0.10
CA LYS A 18 -23.31 -5.44 -0.10
C LYS A 18 -23.07 -3.94 -0.31
N GLY A 19 -21.83 -3.45 -0.13
CA GLY A 19 -21.49 -2.04 -0.16
C GLY A 19 -22.08 -1.20 0.98
N THR A 20 -22.72 -1.81 1.98
CA THR A 20 -23.30 -1.08 3.11
C THR A 20 -22.23 -0.67 4.13
N LYS A 21 -22.48 0.44 4.83
CA LYS A 21 -21.69 0.90 5.98
C LYS A 21 -22.43 0.68 7.30
N TYR A 22 -23.68 0.22 7.24
CA TYR A 22 -24.55 0.04 8.40
C TYR A 22 -24.51 -1.42 8.86
N ILE A 23 -24.22 -1.62 10.14
CA ILE A 23 -24.17 -2.92 10.78
C ILE A 23 -25.10 -2.87 11.98
N SER A 24 -26.10 -3.75 12.00
CA SER A 24 -26.95 -3.96 13.17
C SER A 24 -26.51 -5.23 13.89
N VAL A 25 -26.15 -5.10 15.16
CA VAL A 25 -25.75 -6.23 16.02
C VAL A 25 -26.87 -6.51 17.01
N VAL A 26 -27.56 -7.63 16.82
CA VAL A 26 -28.58 -8.11 17.76
C VAL A 26 -27.88 -8.94 18.83
N THR A 27 -27.96 -8.51 20.08
CA THR A 27 -27.24 -9.13 21.20
C THR A 27 -27.89 -8.77 22.55
N ASN A 28 -27.32 -9.20 23.68
CA ASN A 28 -27.69 -8.71 25.01
C ASN A 28 -26.51 -7.90 25.60
N PRO A 29 -26.73 -7.09 26.65
CA PRO A 29 -25.68 -6.23 27.21
C PRO A 29 -24.42 -7.00 27.66
N GLU A 30 -24.59 -8.16 28.30
CA GLU A 30 -23.48 -8.96 28.82
C GLU A 30 -22.58 -9.52 27.71
N ILE A 31 -23.19 -10.04 26.65
CA ILE A 31 -22.46 -10.55 25.48
C ILE A 31 -21.79 -9.39 24.74
N TRP A 32 -22.48 -8.25 24.61
CA TRP A 32 -21.93 -7.08 23.92
C TRP A 32 -20.61 -6.60 24.55
N GLU A 33 -20.56 -6.45 25.87
CA GLU A 33 -19.34 -6.04 26.57
C GLU A 33 -18.16 -6.97 26.28
N LYS A 34 -18.42 -8.29 26.16
CA LYS A 34 -17.39 -9.28 25.81
C LYS A 34 -16.92 -9.19 24.35
N VAL A 35 -17.81 -8.88 23.41
CA VAL A 35 -17.49 -8.93 21.96
C VAL A 35 -17.15 -7.57 21.36
N LYS A 36 -17.51 -6.45 21.99
CA LYS A 36 -17.23 -5.09 21.53
C LYS A 36 -15.76 -4.89 21.12
N PRO A 37 -14.75 -5.40 21.84
CA PRO A 37 -13.36 -5.27 21.40
C PRO A 37 -13.07 -5.87 20.01
N VAL A 38 -13.77 -6.94 19.61
CA VAL A 38 -13.66 -7.51 18.26
C VAL A 38 -14.15 -6.51 17.23
N TYR A 39 -15.27 -5.86 17.49
CA TYR A 39 -15.85 -4.87 16.60
C TYR A 39 -14.95 -3.64 16.49
N ASP A 40 -14.39 -3.16 17.60
CA ASP A 40 -13.44 -2.05 17.60
C ASP A 40 -12.15 -2.37 16.79
N ILE A 41 -11.76 -3.65 16.73
CA ILE A 41 -10.60 -4.12 15.95
C ILE A 41 -10.95 -4.28 14.45
N LEU A 42 -12.12 -4.85 14.14
CA LEU A 42 -12.48 -5.24 12.76
C LEU A 42 -13.21 -4.16 11.96
N PHE A 43 -13.83 -3.18 12.62
CA PHE A 43 -14.58 -2.12 11.97
C PHE A 43 -13.90 -0.77 12.17
N THR A 44 -13.79 -0.01 11.09
CA THR A 44 -13.23 1.35 11.11
C THR A 44 -14.32 2.40 11.31
N LYS A 45 -13.93 3.68 11.34
CA LYS A 45 -14.88 4.81 11.35
C LYS A 45 -15.72 4.91 10.07
N ALA A 46 -15.45 4.09 9.06
CA ALA A 46 -16.26 4.02 7.85
C ALA A 46 -17.61 3.32 8.10
N TYR A 47 -17.77 2.57 9.20
CA TYR A 47 -19.00 1.85 9.52
C TYR A 47 -19.78 2.56 10.63
N LYS A 48 -21.11 2.47 10.53
CA LYS A 48 -22.05 2.82 11.60
C LYS A 48 -22.55 1.50 12.20
N ILE A 49 -22.16 1.24 13.44
CA ILE A 49 -22.58 0.04 14.18
C ILE A 49 -23.68 0.44 15.15
N GLU A 50 -24.84 -0.18 15.02
CA GLU A 50 -25.97 -0.04 15.93
C GLU A 50 -26.19 -1.36 16.66
N THR A 51 -26.45 -1.30 17.96
CA THR A 51 -26.75 -2.47 18.78
C THR A 51 -28.23 -2.51 19.09
N VAL A 52 -28.84 -3.68 18.92
CA VAL A 52 -30.23 -3.93 19.29
C VAL A 52 -30.21 -4.94 20.42
N PHE A 53 -30.54 -4.47 21.62
CA PHE A 53 -30.58 -5.32 22.79
C PHE A 53 -31.88 -6.10 22.83
N VAL A 54 -31.76 -7.43 22.87
CA VAL A 54 -32.87 -8.34 23.12
C VAL A 54 -32.69 -8.93 24.52
N GLU A 55 -33.77 -8.93 25.31
CA GLU A 55 -33.80 -9.69 26.55
C GLU A 55 -33.68 -11.16 26.20
N ASP A 56 -32.84 -11.88 26.94
CA ASP A 56 -32.73 -13.33 26.80
C ASP A 56 -34.14 -13.90 26.98
N PRO A 57 -34.76 -14.52 25.96
CA PRO A 57 -36.05 -15.14 26.18
C PRO A 57 -35.75 -16.26 27.16
N GLY A 58 -36.15 -16.09 28.42
CA GLY A 58 -36.05 -17.10 29.46
C GLY A 58 -36.77 -18.36 29.01
N GLY A 59 -36.08 -19.16 28.20
CA GLY A 59 -36.46 -20.49 27.80
C GLY A 59 -35.84 -21.40 28.83
N THR A 60 -36.61 -21.74 29.85
CA THR A 60 -36.38 -22.97 30.61
C THR A 60 -36.43 -24.14 29.62
N CYS A 61 -35.29 -24.49 29.03
CA CYS A 61 -35.08 -25.86 28.57
C CYS A 61 -34.88 -26.70 29.84
N GLU A 62 -35.99 -27.11 30.46
CA GLU A 62 -35.98 -28.22 31.40
C GLU A 62 -35.38 -29.43 30.67
N GLY A 63 -34.22 -29.90 31.11
CA GLY A 63 -33.67 -31.19 30.67
C GLY A 63 -32.26 -31.21 30.08
N ARG A 64 -31.33 -30.37 30.52
CA ARG A 64 -29.90 -30.74 30.47
C ARG A 64 -29.22 -30.41 31.79
N GLU A 65 -28.81 -31.47 32.48
CA GLU A 65 -28.01 -31.42 33.70
C GLU A 65 -26.83 -30.47 33.51
N HIS A 66 -26.74 -29.48 34.40
CA HIS A 66 -25.56 -28.63 34.54
C HIS A 66 -24.38 -29.49 35.01
N HIS A 67 -23.60 -30.00 34.06
CA HIS A 67 -22.18 -30.19 34.33
C HIS A 67 -21.55 -28.80 34.45
N THR A 68 -21.40 -28.32 35.68
CA THR A 68 -20.50 -27.22 36.02
C THR A 68 -19.07 -27.70 35.77
N GLN A 69 -18.64 -27.67 34.51
CA GLN A 69 -17.22 -27.60 34.20
C GLN A 69 -16.78 -26.19 34.58
N ASP A 70 -15.82 -26.10 35.49
CA ASP A 70 -15.09 -24.88 35.84
C ASP A 70 -14.84 -24.03 34.59
N ALA A 71 -15.57 -22.91 34.49
CA ALA A 71 -15.33 -21.92 33.47
C ALA A 71 -13.97 -21.29 33.76
N SER A 72 -12.93 -21.85 33.13
CA SER A 72 -11.62 -21.19 33.05
C SER A 72 -11.86 -19.73 32.66
N PRO A 73 -11.22 -18.75 33.34
CA PRO A 73 -11.46 -17.35 33.07
C PRO A 73 -11.25 -17.08 31.57
N GLU A 74 -12.31 -16.65 30.88
CA GLU A 74 -12.23 -16.28 29.47
C GLU A 74 -11.22 -15.12 29.35
N LEU A 75 -10.01 -15.42 28.88
CA LEU A 75 -8.95 -14.44 28.59
C LEU A 75 -9.52 -13.30 27.72
N PRO A 76 -9.14 -12.03 27.93
CA PRO A 76 -9.68 -10.94 27.14
C PRO A 76 -9.35 -11.09 25.65
N ILE A 77 -10.26 -10.64 24.78
CA ILE A 77 -10.02 -10.59 23.33
C ILE A 77 -8.87 -9.62 23.07
N THR A 78 -7.77 -10.15 22.55
CA THR A 78 -6.60 -9.35 22.18
C THR A 78 -6.52 -9.16 20.67
N GLN A 79 -5.82 -8.10 20.25
CA GLN A 79 -5.45 -7.90 18.85
C GLN A 79 -4.70 -9.13 18.29
N SER A 80 -3.90 -9.82 19.11
CA SER A 80 -3.18 -11.04 18.70
C SER A 80 -4.13 -12.14 18.25
N LEU A 81 -5.21 -12.40 19.01
CA LEU A 81 -6.14 -13.47 18.66
C LEU A 81 -6.86 -13.20 17.33
N VAL A 82 -7.21 -11.93 17.07
CA VAL A 82 -7.77 -11.53 15.77
C VAL A 82 -6.73 -11.71 14.66
N SER A 83 -5.48 -11.30 14.88
CA SER A 83 -4.40 -11.51 13.91
C SER A 83 -4.14 -12.99 13.61
N ASP A 84 -4.14 -13.86 14.63
CA ASP A 84 -3.95 -15.30 14.45
C ASP A 84 -5.09 -15.94 13.66
N PHE A 85 -6.32 -15.47 13.87
CA PHE A 85 -7.46 -15.86 13.04
C PHE A 85 -7.29 -15.40 11.58
N LEU A 86 -6.95 -14.12 11.35
CA LEU A 86 -6.79 -13.58 9.99
C LEU A 86 -5.68 -14.28 9.20
N ARG A 87 -4.59 -14.67 9.86
CA ARG A 87 -3.48 -15.41 9.24
C ARG A 87 -3.89 -16.78 8.70
N GLN A 88 -4.91 -17.42 9.29
CA GLN A 88 -5.43 -18.71 8.84
C GLN A 88 -6.34 -18.61 7.61
N LEU A 89 -6.79 -17.40 7.25
CA LEU A 89 -7.70 -17.22 6.12
C LEU A 89 -6.97 -17.40 4.79
N PRO A 90 -7.63 -18.00 3.78
CA PRO A 90 -7.00 -18.22 2.48
C PRO A 90 -6.70 -16.90 1.75
N SER A 91 -5.69 -16.92 0.89
CA SER A 91 -5.38 -15.79 -0.01
C SER A 91 -6.33 -15.76 -1.21
N LYS A 92 -6.77 -14.56 -1.60
CA LYS A 92 -7.49 -14.34 -2.86
C LYS A 92 -6.49 -14.17 -4.00
N GLY A 93 -5.97 -15.29 -4.50
CA GLY A 93 -4.89 -15.33 -5.49
C GLY A 93 -3.49 -15.36 -4.85
N THR A 94 -2.46 -15.20 -5.68
CA THR A 94 -1.06 -15.26 -5.25
C THR A 94 -0.50 -13.85 -5.08
N VAL A 95 0.34 -13.66 -4.06
CA VAL A 95 1.17 -12.46 -3.92
C VAL A 95 2.46 -12.70 -4.70
N SER A 96 2.62 -12.02 -5.83
CA SER A 96 3.81 -12.10 -6.68
C SER A 96 4.26 -10.68 -7.03
N PRO A 97 5.23 -10.12 -6.29
CA PRO A 97 5.82 -8.83 -6.64
C PRO A 97 6.43 -8.85 -8.03
N MET A 98 6.25 -7.77 -8.78
CA MET A 98 6.89 -7.59 -10.07
C MET A 98 8.30 -7.06 -9.87
N LEU A 99 9.28 -7.73 -10.48
CA LEU A 99 10.71 -7.42 -10.36
C LEU A 99 11.20 -6.78 -11.66
N SER A 100 12.04 -5.76 -11.53
CA SER A 100 12.80 -5.20 -12.64
C SER A 100 14.15 -5.90 -12.78
N ALA A 101 14.57 -6.17 -14.02
CA ALA A 101 15.81 -6.87 -14.36
C ALA A 101 17.09 -6.05 -14.13
N ILE A 102 16.98 -4.72 -13.98
CA ILE A 102 18.16 -3.87 -13.82
C ILE A 102 18.68 -3.83 -12.37
N VAL A 103 17.85 -4.24 -11.39
CA VAL A 103 18.23 -4.20 -9.97
C VAL A 103 19.02 -5.45 -9.62
N PRO A 104 20.27 -5.34 -9.15
CA PRO A 104 21.11 -6.49 -8.88
C PRO A 104 20.70 -7.25 -7.62
N ASP A 105 21.07 -8.53 -7.56
CA ASP A 105 20.66 -9.46 -6.51
C ASP A 105 21.15 -9.13 -5.10
N ILE A 106 22.06 -8.17 -4.92
CA ILE A 106 22.42 -7.66 -3.58
C ILE A 106 21.25 -6.92 -2.91
N PHE A 107 20.23 -6.55 -3.69
CA PHE A 107 18.98 -5.99 -3.20
C PHE A 107 17.84 -6.99 -3.36
N TYR A 108 16.84 -6.88 -2.49
CA TYR A 108 15.50 -7.39 -2.76
C TYR A 108 14.59 -6.20 -3.06
N HIS A 109 13.71 -6.35 -4.04
CA HIS A 109 12.78 -5.31 -4.43
C HIS A 109 11.48 -5.90 -4.97
N GLY A 110 10.54 -5.02 -5.30
CA GLY A 110 9.42 -5.37 -6.15
C GLY A 110 8.26 -4.41 -6.03
N PHE A 111 7.31 -4.55 -6.97
CA PHE A 111 6.06 -3.83 -6.96
C PHE A 111 4.91 -4.79 -6.73
N SER A 112 4.14 -4.56 -5.66
CA SER A 112 2.98 -5.40 -5.36
C SER A 112 1.83 -5.14 -6.34
N THR A 113 1.05 -6.17 -6.66
CA THR A 113 -0.26 -6.04 -7.30
C THR A 113 -1.36 -6.05 -6.23
N ARG A 114 -2.63 -5.95 -6.63
CA ARG A 114 -3.77 -6.04 -5.70
C ARG A 114 -4.14 -7.46 -5.27
N SER A 115 -3.43 -8.50 -5.75
CA SER A 115 -3.77 -9.93 -5.57
C SER A 115 -3.18 -10.52 -4.29
N GLY A 116 -3.86 -11.52 -3.70
CA GLY A 116 -3.36 -12.36 -2.62
C GLY A 116 -3.62 -11.88 -1.19
N GLY A 117 -4.40 -10.81 -0.99
CA GLY A 117 -4.72 -10.30 0.34
C GLY A 117 -6.10 -10.69 0.88
N LEU A 118 -6.50 -10.02 1.96
CA LEU A 118 -7.73 -10.28 2.73
C LEU A 118 -8.84 -9.24 2.58
N SER A 119 -8.52 -8.07 2.00
CA SER A 119 -9.49 -7.00 1.82
C SER A 119 -10.67 -7.49 0.95
N VAL A 120 -11.88 -7.02 1.27
CA VAL A 120 -13.11 -7.58 0.68
C VAL A 120 -13.83 -6.59 -0.23
N PHE A 121 -13.96 -5.34 0.21
CA PHE A 121 -14.65 -4.32 -0.57
C PHE A 121 -14.04 -4.17 -1.97
N SER A 122 -14.86 -4.02 -3.01
CA SER A 122 -14.44 -4.16 -4.42
C SER A 122 -13.25 -3.29 -4.81
N SER A 123 -13.15 -2.05 -4.32
CA SER A 123 -12.03 -1.13 -4.57
C SER A 123 -10.81 -1.32 -3.65
N LEU A 124 -10.93 -2.14 -2.60
CA LEU A 124 -9.86 -2.51 -1.66
C LEU A 124 -9.38 -3.95 -1.84
N SER A 125 -10.19 -4.81 -2.46
CA SER A 125 -9.91 -6.22 -2.66
C SER A 125 -8.66 -6.37 -3.53
N SER A 126 -7.61 -7.11 -3.17
CA SER A 126 -7.48 -8.00 -2.02
C SER A 126 -6.30 -7.63 -1.11
N LEU A 127 -5.17 -7.19 -1.68
CA LEU A 127 -3.92 -6.88 -0.98
C LEU A 127 -3.75 -5.38 -0.76
N ASN A 128 -4.68 -4.72 -0.08
CA ASN A 128 -4.50 -3.32 0.30
C ASN A 128 -3.42 -3.18 1.39
N LEU A 129 -2.39 -2.36 1.13
CA LEU A 129 -1.20 -2.24 1.99
C LEU A 129 -1.16 -0.95 2.81
N ASN A 130 -2.17 -0.07 2.66
CA ASN A 130 -2.25 1.17 3.42
C ASN A 130 -3.53 1.27 4.26
N PHE A 131 -3.37 1.74 5.49
CA PHE A 131 -4.47 1.94 6.43
C PHE A 131 -4.93 3.39 6.39
N ASN A 132 -6.24 3.59 6.29
CA ASN A 132 -6.87 4.89 6.48
C ASN A 132 -8.12 4.69 7.36
N PRO A 133 -8.23 5.34 8.52
CA PRO A 133 -9.36 5.14 9.43
C PRO A 133 -10.71 5.55 8.85
N LYS A 134 -10.73 6.35 7.76
CA LYS A 134 -11.93 6.75 7.03
C LYS A 134 -12.36 5.72 5.95
N ARG A 135 -11.55 4.70 5.67
CA ARG A 135 -11.84 3.60 4.73
C ARG A 135 -12.18 2.31 5.47
N ARG A 136 -12.69 1.32 4.74
CA ARG A 136 -13.26 0.06 5.28
C ARG A 136 -12.25 -0.93 5.85
N ASP A 137 -10.99 -0.91 5.42
CA ASP A 137 -10.01 -1.87 5.91
C ASP A 137 -9.44 -1.47 7.27
N PRO A 138 -9.61 -2.30 8.31
CA PRO A 138 -9.01 -2.07 9.61
C PRO A 138 -7.51 -2.32 9.58
N ARG A 139 -6.81 -1.77 10.57
CA ARG A 139 -5.36 -1.89 10.70
C ARG A 139 -4.89 -3.35 10.72
N VAL A 140 -5.63 -4.26 11.38
CA VAL A 140 -5.27 -5.68 11.46
C VAL A 140 -5.31 -6.40 10.11
N VAL A 141 -6.24 -6.03 9.21
CA VAL A 141 -6.33 -6.59 7.85
C VAL A 141 -5.18 -6.08 7.00
N VAL A 142 -4.89 -4.77 7.06
CA VAL A 142 -3.75 -4.18 6.35
C VAL A 142 -2.42 -4.75 6.84
N GLN A 143 -2.29 -4.99 8.15
CA GLN A 143 -1.09 -5.58 8.73
C GLN A 143 -0.89 -7.03 8.25
N GLU A 144 -1.95 -7.82 8.18
CA GLU A 144 -1.90 -9.17 7.61
C GLU A 144 -1.54 -9.15 6.12
N ASN A 145 -2.09 -8.21 5.33
CA ASN A 145 -1.68 -8.01 3.94
C ASN A 145 -0.18 -7.67 3.81
N ARG A 146 0.37 -6.88 4.74
CA ARG A 146 1.82 -6.60 4.78
C ARG A 146 2.64 -7.83 5.15
N TYR A 147 2.16 -8.67 6.07
CA TYR A 147 2.80 -9.97 6.36
C TYR A 147 2.85 -10.85 5.11
N ARG A 148 1.74 -10.94 4.35
CA ARG A 148 1.70 -11.71 3.10
C ARG A 148 2.66 -11.17 2.04
N LEU A 149 2.74 -9.84 1.90
CA LEU A 149 3.74 -9.22 1.03
C LEU A 149 5.16 -9.55 1.50
N SER A 150 5.43 -9.45 2.80
CA SER A 150 6.77 -9.70 3.36
C SER A 150 7.23 -11.14 3.14
N ALA A 151 6.31 -12.11 3.25
CA ALA A 151 6.59 -13.51 2.96
C ALA A 151 6.94 -13.75 1.48
N ALA A 152 6.22 -13.10 0.56
CA ALA A 152 6.48 -13.20 -0.87
C ALA A 152 7.70 -12.39 -1.32
N GLY A 153 8.00 -11.28 -0.65
CA GLY A 153 9.09 -10.36 -0.96
C GLY A 153 10.41 -10.67 -0.24
N GLY A 154 10.43 -11.67 0.64
CA GLY A 154 11.64 -12.12 1.34
C GLY A 154 12.20 -11.12 2.35
N PHE A 155 11.34 -10.37 3.07
CA PHE A 155 11.79 -9.37 4.03
C PHE A 155 11.06 -9.44 5.38
N ASP A 156 11.65 -8.85 6.43
CA ASP A 156 11.01 -8.75 7.74
C ASP A 156 10.03 -7.57 7.77
N VAL A 157 8.74 -7.86 7.92
CA VAL A 157 7.70 -6.82 8.02
C VAL A 157 7.87 -5.90 9.23
N LYS A 158 8.55 -6.35 10.31
CA LYS A 158 8.81 -5.52 11.49
C LYS A 158 9.82 -4.42 11.18
N ARG A 159 10.62 -4.60 10.13
CA ARG A 159 11.61 -3.64 9.63
C ARG A 159 11.17 -3.00 8.30
N LEU A 160 9.86 -3.03 8.01
CA LEU A 160 9.27 -2.34 6.87
C LEU A 160 8.85 -0.91 7.25
N PHE A 161 9.39 0.07 6.55
CA PHE A 161 8.96 1.47 6.61
C PHE A 161 8.30 1.88 5.30
N VAL A 162 7.10 2.46 5.39
CA VAL A 162 6.34 2.95 4.23
C VAL A 162 6.30 4.48 4.28
N ALA A 163 6.47 5.14 3.14
CA ALA A 163 6.40 6.60 3.06
C ALA A 163 5.04 7.13 3.55
N LYS A 164 5.07 8.17 4.39
CA LYS A 164 3.89 8.87 4.88
C LYS A 164 3.58 10.04 3.94
N ALA A 165 3.24 9.70 2.71
CA ALA A 165 3.18 10.63 1.58
C ALA A 165 2.22 11.81 1.82
N GLU A 166 2.73 13.03 1.58
CA GLU A 166 1.97 14.29 1.57
C GLU A 166 1.89 14.91 0.16
N HIS A 167 2.37 14.17 -0.86
CA HIS A 167 2.53 14.61 -2.24
C HIS A 167 3.51 15.79 -2.40
N GLY A 168 4.50 15.85 -1.51
CA GLY A 168 5.64 16.78 -1.56
C GLY A 168 6.93 16.09 -1.99
N SER A 169 8.06 16.58 -1.49
CA SER A 169 9.41 16.09 -1.82
C SER A 169 10.27 15.79 -0.59
N ARG A 170 9.69 15.77 0.62
CA ARG A 170 10.46 15.54 1.86
C ARG A 170 10.96 14.10 1.91
N VAL A 171 12.24 13.94 2.27
CA VAL A 171 12.92 12.66 2.41
C VAL A 171 13.21 12.37 3.87
N TRP A 172 12.90 11.16 4.34
CA TRP A 172 13.35 10.66 5.63
C TRP A 172 14.56 9.74 5.47
N VAL A 173 15.59 9.96 6.29
CA VAL A 173 16.78 9.09 6.36
C VAL A 173 16.60 8.16 7.55
N VAL A 174 16.53 6.84 7.31
CA VAL A 174 16.38 5.85 8.39
C VAL A 174 17.54 5.99 9.39
N GLY A 175 17.21 5.94 10.68
CA GLY A 175 18.15 6.17 11.78
C GLY A 175 18.11 7.60 12.34
N LYS A 176 17.45 8.54 11.66
CA LYS A 176 17.10 9.86 12.20
C LYS A 176 15.64 9.89 12.65
N ASP A 177 15.26 10.89 13.45
CA ASP A 177 13.88 11.11 13.83
C ASP A 177 12.99 11.32 12.58
N PRO A 178 11.90 10.55 12.43
CA PRO A 178 11.03 10.68 11.28
C PRO A 178 10.17 11.95 11.37
N PRO A 179 10.03 12.71 10.28
CA PRO A 179 9.03 13.77 10.23
C PRO A 179 7.61 13.17 10.23
N ASP A 180 6.61 14.02 10.47
CA ASP A 180 5.20 13.60 10.49
C ASP A 180 4.73 13.03 9.15
N ALA A 181 5.20 13.62 8.06
CA ALA A 181 4.96 13.22 6.69
C ALA A 181 6.22 13.34 5.85
N TYR A 182 6.35 12.45 4.86
CA TYR A 182 7.48 12.37 3.93
C TYR A 182 7.10 11.49 2.73
N ASP A 183 7.57 11.88 1.56
CA ASP A 183 7.27 11.21 0.30
C ASP A 183 8.37 10.24 -0.12
N ALA A 184 9.57 10.37 0.43
CA ALA A 184 10.67 9.46 0.18
C ALA A 184 11.36 8.98 1.46
N ILE A 185 11.99 7.81 1.37
CA ILE A 185 12.83 7.23 2.41
C ILE A 185 14.14 6.78 1.79
N VAL A 186 15.25 6.94 2.50
CA VAL A 186 16.57 6.40 2.11
C VAL A 186 17.25 5.69 3.28
N THR A 187 18.04 4.65 2.99
CA THR A 187 18.82 3.91 3.98
C THR A 187 19.97 3.13 3.35
N ASN A 188 21.04 2.89 4.10
CA ASN A 188 22.08 1.91 3.78
C ASN A 188 22.11 0.72 4.78
N SER A 189 21.10 0.60 5.64
CA SER A 189 21.06 -0.42 6.70
C SER A 189 20.54 -1.77 6.16
N PRO A 190 21.34 -2.86 6.21
CA PRO A 190 20.89 -4.18 5.80
C PRO A 190 19.68 -4.68 6.61
N GLY A 191 18.80 -5.44 5.94
CA GLY A 191 17.57 -5.97 6.52
C GLY A 191 16.51 -4.91 6.88
N VAL A 192 16.70 -3.64 6.50
CA VAL A 192 15.63 -2.63 6.51
C VAL A 192 14.97 -2.59 5.15
N THR A 193 13.64 -2.71 5.11
CA THR A 193 12.84 -2.53 3.89
C THR A 193 12.19 -1.16 3.92
N ILE A 194 12.33 -0.42 2.83
CA ILE A 194 11.63 0.84 2.61
C ILE A 194 10.66 0.69 1.45
N ALA A 195 9.54 1.42 1.49
CA ALA A 195 8.51 1.31 0.48
C ALA A 195 7.79 2.63 0.20
N ALA A 196 7.41 2.81 -1.07
CA ALA A 196 6.63 3.93 -1.56
C ALA A 196 5.21 3.45 -1.93
N PRO A 197 4.14 4.05 -1.37
CA PRO A 197 2.77 3.72 -1.73
C PRO A 197 2.38 4.30 -3.10
N GLY A 198 1.54 3.57 -3.82
CA GLY A 198 1.01 3.97 -5.12
C GLY A 198 -0.40 3.45 -5.37
N ALA A 199 -1.21 4.27 -6.03
CA ALA A 199 -2.50 3.93 -6.62
C ALA A 199 -2.82 4.97 -7.70
N ASP A 200 -1.92 5.04 -8.69
CA ASP A 200 -1.77 6.00 -9.80
C ASP A 200 -0.49 6.84 -9.70
N CYS A 201 -0.14 7.38 -8.52
CA CYS A 201 1.16 8.02 -8.33
C CYS A 201 2.30 7.01 -8.50
N ILE A 202 3.46 7.45 -9.00
CA ILE A 202 4.57 6.55 -9.32
C ILE A 202 5.29 6.14 -8.04
N PRO A 203 5.39 4.84 -7.70
CA PRO A 203 6.37 4.36 -6.75
C PRO A 203 7.73 4.23 -7.46
N MET A 204 8.71 5.03 -7.05
CA MET A 204 10.08 4.98 -7.56
C MET A 204 10.97 4.23 -6.58
N LEU A 205 11.81 3.33 -7.10
CA LEU A 205 12.84 2.65 -6.33
C LEU A 205 14.22 3.08 -6.82
N PHE A 206 15.14 3.35 -5.91
CA PHE A 206 16.51 3.79 -6.16
C PHE A 206 17.46 2.77 -5.54
N ALA A 207 18.45 2.31 -6.28
CA ALA A 207 19.47 1.38 -5.82
C ALA A 207 20.86 1.87 -6.22
N ASP A 208 21.71 2.13 -5.23
CA ASP A 208 23.13 2.40 -5.41
C ASP A 208 23.91 1.13 -5.08
N PRO A 209 24.38 0.36 -6.08
CA PRO A 209 25.14 -0.87 -5.86
C PRO A 209 26.55 -0.63 -5.33
N VAL A 210 27.11 0.58 -5.47
CA VAL A 210 28.48 0.91 -5.06
C VAL A 210 28.53 1.17 -3.56
N ASN A 211 27.69 2.08 -3.06
CA ASN A 211 27.65 2.41 -1.62
C ASN A 211 26.63 1.57 -0.84
N GLN A 212 25.92 0.66 -1.51
CA GLN A 212 24.86 -0.19 -0.95
C GLN A 212 23.78 0.66 -0.24
N VAL A 213 23.18 1.57 -1.00
CA VAL A 213 22.14 2.49 -0.52
C VAL A 213 20.87 2.25 -1.32
N VAL A 214 19.73 2.27 -0.64
CA VAL A 214 18.43 2.16 -1.28
C VAL A 214 17.56 3.36 -0.95
N GLY A 215 16.70 3.73 -1.91
CA GLY A 215 15.69 4.77 -1.78
C GLY A 215 14.34 4.29 -2.30
N ALA A 216 13.26 4.80 -1.72
CA ALA A 216 11.90 4.59 -2.21
C ALA A 216 11.13 5.91 -2.12
N ALA A 217 10.55 6.36 -3.24
CA ALA A 217 9.84 7.64 -3.32
C ALA A 217 8.44 7.50 -3.93
N HIS A 218 7.46 8.15 -3.29
CA HIS A 218 6.13 8.39 -3.83
C HIS A 218 6.15 9.65 -4.68
N SER A 219 5.90 9.52 -5.98
CA SER A 219 5.89 10.63 -6.92
C SER A 219 4.53 10.76 -7.60
N GLY A 220 3.61 11.48 -6.95
CA GLY A 220 2.44 12.06 -7.60
C GLY A 220 2.82 13.31 -8.40
N TRP A 221 1.87 13.89 -9.13
CA TRP A 221 2.15 15.07 -9.98
C TRP A 221 2.75 16.25 -9.22
N ARG A 222 2.30 16.50 -7.97
CA ARG A 222 2.86 17.54 -7.10
C ARG A 222 4.28 17.20 -6.66
N GLY A 223 4.53 15.95 -6.27
CA GLY A 223 5.86 15.48 -5.87
C GLY A 223 6.86 15.48 -7.02
N THR A 224 6.42 15.15 -8.24
CA THR A 224 7.22 15.26 -9.47
C THR A 224 7.65 16.72 -9.69
N LEU A 225 6.72 17.68 -9.65
CA LEU A 225 7.04 19.11 -9.79
C LEU A 225 7.87 19.66 -8.63
N ALA A 226 7.69 19.12 -7.41
CA ALA A 226 8.48 19.48 -6.24
C ALA A 226 9.88 18.82 -6.23
N GLY A 227 10.21 18.00 -7.22
CA GLY A 227 11.54 17.40 -7.38
C GLY A 227 11.84 16.24 -6.44
N VAL A 228 10.84 15.45 -6.00
CA VAL A 228 11.05 14.33 -5.04
C VAL A 228 12.15 13.35 -5.47
N ALA A 229 12.29 13.10 -6.78
CA ALA A 229 13.36 12.25 -7.31
C ALA A 229 14.75 12.86 -7.06
N ALA A 230 14.91 14.15 -7.34
CA ALA A 230 16.16 14.87 -7.10
C ALA A 230 16.47 14.99 -5.59
N GLU A 231 15.46 15.25 -4.75
CA GLU A 231 15.65 15.28 -3.29
C GLU A 231 16.06 13.91 -2.75
N THR A 232 15.51 12.81 -3.28
CA THR A 232 15.90 11.45 -2.90
C THR A 232 17.37 11.20 -3.22
N LEU A 233 17.82 11.52 -4.44
CA LEU A 233 19.23 11.40 -4.84
C LEU A 233 20.15 12.29 -4.01
N ARG A 234 19.75 13.54 -3.70
CA ARG A 234 20.52 14.42 -2.80
C ARG A 234 20.63 13.85 -1.40
N ALA A 235 19.56 13.27 -0.86
CA ALA A 235 19.60 12.63 0.44
C ALA A 235 20.51 11.40 0.44
N MET A 236 20.49 10.57 -0.61
CA MET A 236 21.42 9.45 -0.76
C MET A 236 22.87 9.94 -0.80
N ALA A 237 23.17 10.95 -1.64
CA ALA A 237 24.51 11.51 -1.77
C ALA A 237 25.02 12.13 -0.47
N ALA A 238 24.22 12.98 0.17
CA ALA A 238 24.62 13.74 1.35
C ALA A 238 24.83 12.86 2.60
N ASN A 239 24.14 11.71 2.70
CA ASN A 239 24.20 10.86 3.90
C ASN A 239 25.06 9.61 3.70
N PHE A 240 25.26 9.16 2.47
CA PHE A 240 25.89 7.86 2.19
C PHE A 240 26.95 7.89 1.07
N GLY A 241 27.23 9.06 0.49
CA GLY A 241 28.25 9.18 -0.56
C GLY A 241 27.83 8.69 -1.93
N THR A 242 26.53 8.41 -2.14
CA THR A 242 25.98 8.02 -3.44
C THR A 242 26.30 9.02 -4.54
N VAL A 243 26.79 8.51 -5.67
CA VAL A 243 26.95 9.27 -6.90
C VAL A 243 25.75 8.98 -7.82
N PRO A 244 24.97 10.00 -8.25
CA PRO A 244 23.76 9.77 -9.06
C PRO A 244 23.97 8.91 -10.31
N SER A 245 25.14 8.98 -10.94
CA SER A 245 25.46 8.18 -12.13
C SER A 245 25.56 6.68 -11.87
N ASP A 246 25.73 6.26 -10.62
CA ASP A 246 25.80 4.85 -10.22
C ASP A 246 24.43 4.32 -9.77
N VAL A 247 23.45 5.21 -9.58
CA VAL A 247 22.12 4.83 -9.11
C VAL A 247 21.30 4.23 -10.24
N LEU A 248 20.68 3.10 -9.95
CA LEU A 248 19.66 2.44 -10.75
C LEU A 248 18.30 2.88 -10.25
N VAL A 249 17.41 3.31 -11.14
CA VAL A 249 16.09 3.82 -10.79
C VAL A 249 15.01 3.07 -11.56
N VAL A 250 14.01 2.58 -10.85
CA VAL A 250 12.87 1.86 -11.44
C VAL A 250 11.59 2.62 -11.13
N LEU A 251 10.84 2.98 -12.18
CA LEU A 251 9.52 3.59 -12.08
C LEU A 251 8.45 2.51 -12.15
N GLY A 252 7.81 2.22 -11.02
CA GLY A 252 6.82 1.15 -10.94
C GLY A 252 5.47 1.46 -11.59
N PRO A 253 4.48 0.56 -11.40
CA PRO A 253 3.14 0.75 -11.91
C PRO A 253 2.52 2.07 -11.45
N SER A 254 2.08 2.88 -12.41
CA SER A 254 1.53 4.23 -12.20
C SER A 254 0.44 4.50 -13.22
N ILE A 255 -0.33 5.58 -13.09
CA ILE A 255 -1.21 6.02 -14.16
C ILE A 255 -0.36 6.46 -15.36
N GLY A 256 -0.73 6.02 -16.56
CA GLY A 256 -0.06 6.38 -17.81
C GLY A 256 -0.74 7.55 -18.53
N PRO A 257 -0.10 8.10 -19.59
CA PRO A 257 -0.68 9.18 -20.39
C PRO A 257 -2.00 8.77 -21.08
N CYS A 258 -2.26 7.48 -21.24
CA CYS A 258 -3.54 6.96 -21.71
C CYS A 258 -4.73 7.27 -20.78
N CYS A 259 -4.49 7.54 -19.49
CA CYS A 259 -5.55 7.73 -18.49
C CYS A 259 -5.39 8.98 -17.62
N PHE A 260 -4.21 9.60 -17.56
CA PHE A 260 -3.95 10.71 -16.65
C PHE A 260 -4.37 12.07 -17.21
N GLU A 261 -5.67 12.23 -17.41
CA GLU A 261 -6.31 13.50 -17.77
C GLU A 261 -6.21 14.51 -16.63
N VAL A 262 -5.88 15.76 -16.96
CA VAL A 262 -5.77 16.88 -16.01
C VAL A 262 -6.42 18.16 -16.55
N GLY A 263 -6.59 19.16 -15.68
CA GLY A 263 -6.97 20.51 -16.12
C GLY A 263 -5.80 21.26 -16.75
N GLU A 264 -6.11 22.32 -17.50
CA GLU A 264 -5.11 23.17 -18.16
C GLU A 264 -4.11 23.78 -17.16
N ASP A 265 -4.56 24.12 -15.95
CA ASP A 265 -3.73 24.66 -14.87
C ASP A 265 -2.60 23.70 -14.44
N VAL A 266 -2.83 22.39 -14.54
CA VAL A 266 -1.81 21.37 -14.28
C VAL A 266 -0.96 21.14 -15.52
N ALA A 267 -1.57 21.12 -16.71
CA ALA A 267 -0.86 20.92 -17.97
C ALA A 267 0.15 22.04 -18.27
N GLU A 268 -0.17 23.29 -17.97
CA GLU A 268 0.73 24.43 -18.13
C GLU A 268 2.00 24.27 -17.28
N LYS A 269 1.85 23.83 -16.02
CA LYS A 269 3.00 23.58 -15.11
C LYS A 269 3.96 22.55 -15.68
N PHE A 270 3.43 21.48 -16.28
CA PHE A 270 4.24 20.46 -16.93
C PHE A 270 4.83 20.92 -18.26
N SER A 271 4.11 21.76 -19.00
CA SER A 271 4.59 22.35 -20.25
C SER A 271 5.82 23.23 -20.02
N THR A 272 5.90 23.94 -18.88
CA THR A 272 7.08 24.72 -18.49
C THR A 272 8.30 23.84 -18.22
N VAL A 273 8.11 22.62 -17.72
CA VAL A 273 9.21 21.68 -17.44
C VAL A 273 9.66 20.98 -18.72
N GLN A 274 8.71 20.41 -19.47
CA GLN A 274 8.96 19.68 -20.71
C GLN A 274 7.68 19.61 -21.54
N PRO A 275 7.52 20.44 -22.60
CA PRO A 275 6.32 20.42 -23.43
C PRO A 275 5.94 19.03 -23.95
N ALA A 276 6.94 18.20 -24.27
CA ALA A 276 6.72 16.86 -24.84
C ALA A 276 6.11 15.83 -23.88
N CYS A 277 5.85 16.18 -22.61
CA CYS A 277 5.15 15.32 -21.65
C CYS A 277 3.63 15.59 -21.57
N VAL A 278 3.18 16.69 -22.16
CA VAL A 278 1.75 17.04 -22.24
C VAL A 278 1.22 16.51 -23.56
N VAL A 279 0.34 15.52 -23.48
CA VAL A 279 -0.26 14.88 -24.64
C VAL A 279 -1.61 15.53 -24.89
N ARG A 280 -1.76 16.10 -26.09
CA ARG A 280 -3.01 16.68 -26.58
C ARG A 280 -3.45 15.89 -27.80
N GLU A 281 -4.45 15.03 -27.61
CA GLU A 281 -5.03 14.23 -28.68
C GLU A 281 -6.21 14.97 -29.31
N GLU A 282 -6.34 14.88 -30.63
CA GLU A 282 -7.46 15.46 -31.35
C GLU A 282 -8.79 14.85 -30.87
N GLY A 283 -9.77 15.70 -30.57
CA GLY A 283 -11.09 15.27 -30.07
C GLY A 283 -11.18 15.05 -28.55
N LYS A 284 -10.09 15.14 -27.79
CA LYS A 284 -10.14 15.19 -26.32
C LYS A 284 -10.21 16.63 -25.82
N GLU A 285 -11.15 16.90 -24.92
CA GLU A 285 -11.32 18.23 -24.32
C GLU A 285 -10.17 18.61 -23.38
N LYS A 286 -9.51 17.62 -22.78
CA LYS A 286 -8.47 17.83 -21.77
C LYS A 286 -7.17 17.13 -22.13
N PRO A 287 -6.02 17.74 -21.78
CA PRO A 287 -4.71 17.13 -21.96
C PRO A 287 -4.51 15.97 -20.98
N THR A 288 -3.62 15.05 -21.37
CA THR A 288 -3.08 14.03 -20.46
C THR A 288 -1.59 14.27 -20.21
N ILE A 289 -1.10 13.80 -19.08
CA ILE A 289 0.31 13.99 -18.68
C ILE A 289 1.02 12.64 -18.64
N ASP A 290 2.18 12.57 -19.27
CA ASP A 290 3.12 11.47 -19.10
C ASP A 290 4.06 11.75 -17.91
N LEU A 291 3.62 11.37 -16.70
CA LEU A 291 4.41 11.53 -15.49
C LEU A 291 5.74 10.76 -15.53
N ARG A 292 5.80 9.65 -16.28
CA ARG A 292 7.00 8.80 -16.36
C ARG A 292 8.06 9.51 -17.18
N LYS A 293 7.67 10.07 -18.32
CA LYS A 293 8.56 10.87 -19.19
C LYS A 293 9.12 12.10 -18.47
N VAL A 294 8.31 12.83 -17.69
CA VAL A 294 8.81 13.95 -16.89
C VAL A 294 9.78 13.47 -15.82
N SER A 295 9.42 12.39 -15.12
CA SER A 295 10.26 11.85 -14.05
C SER A 295 11.61 11.37 -14.60
N ARG A 296 11.62 10.71 -15.76
CA ARG A 296 12.84 10.35 -16.49
C ARG A 296 13.72 11.56 -16.73
N LEU A 297 13.17 12.62 -17.31
CA LEU A 297 13.93 13.84 -17.59
C LEU A 297 14.54 14.44 -16.32
N LEU A 298 13.77 14.51 -15.24
CA LEU A 298 14.23 15.06 -13.96
C LEU A 298 15.31 14.18 -13.31
N LEU A 299 15.25 12.86 -13.49
CA LEU A 299 16.28 11.92 -13.04
C LEU A 299 17.59 12.10 -13.83
N GLU A 300 17.50 12.21 -15.16
CA GLU A 300 18.66 12.47 -16.02
C GLU A 300 19.32 13.83 -15.68
N GLN A 301 18.51 14.87 -15.48
CA GLN A 301 19.00 16.18 -15.00
C GLN A 301 19.64 16.13 -13.61
N ALA A 302 19.20 15.21 -12.75
CA ALA A 302 19.80 14.97 -11.45
C ALA A 302 21.07 14.11 -11.52
N GLY A 303 21.47 13.66 -12.72
CA GLY A 303 22.73 12.96 -12.97
C GLY A 303 22.62 11.44 -13.07
N VAL A 304 21.41 10.87 -13.08
CA VAL A 304 21.21 9.43 -13.33
C VAL A 304 21.45 9.15 -14.81
N ARG A 305 22.22 8.09 -15.12
CA ARG A 305 22.47 7.73 -16.52
C ARG A 305 21.18 7.20 -17.18
N PRO A 306 20.90 7.54 -18.46
CA PRO A 306 19.70 7.07 -19.15
C PRO A 306 19.51 5.54 -19.11
N GLU A 307 20.58 4.78 -19.25
CA GLU A 307 20.59 3.30 -19.21
C GLU A 307 20.31 2.73 -17.82
N ASN A 308 20.41 3.54 -16.77
CA ASN A 308 20.11 3.13 -15.40
C ASN A 308 18.63 3.39 -15.00
N ILE A 309 17.78 3.89 -15.91
CA ILE A 309 16.39 4.25 -15.62
C ILE A 309 15.45 3.27 -16.32
N ASP A 310 14.85 2.36 -15.55
CA ASP A 310 13.75 1.49 -16.01
C ASP A 310 12.41 2.19 -15.82
N ASP A 311 11.93 2.78 -16.91
CA ASP A 311 10.61 3.38 -17.08
C ASP A 311 9.75 2.60 -18.09
N GLY A 312 10.14 1.36 -18.39
CA GLY A 312 9.56 0.55 -19.44
C GLY A 312 10.08 0.83 -20.86
N THR A 313 11.00 1.76 -21.06
CA THR A 313 11.59 2.04 -22.39
C THR A 313 12.88 1.25 -22.68
N LEU A 314 13.47 0.59 -21.68
CA LEU A 314 14.70 -0.19 -21.83
C LEU A 314 14.52 -1.52 -22.60
N GLY A 315 13.27 -1.90 -22.93
CA GLY A 315 12.97 -3.18 -23.59
C GLY A 315 13.22 -4.42 -22.71
N THR A 316 13.33 -4.22 -21.40
CA THR A 316 13.46 -5.29 -20.40
C THR A 316 12.10 -5.93 -20.15
N GLU A 317 12.03 -7.26 -20.24
CA GLU A 317 10.82 -8.03 -19.92
C GLU A 317 11.03 -8.90 -18.66
N PRO A 318 10.03 -9.03 -17.78
CA PRO A 318 8.73 -8.36 -17.85
C PRO A 318 8.82 -6.86 -17.51
N THR A 319 8.10 -6.01 -18.24
CA THR A 319 7.99 -4.59 -17.87
C THR A 319 7.27 -4.42 -16.54
N VAL A 320 7.78 -3.53 -15.68
CA VAL A 320 7.13 -3.14 -14.43
C VAL A 320 6.29 -1.88 -14.52
N THR A 321 6.38 -1.18 -15.65
CA THR A 321 5.88 0.20 -15.80
C THR A 321 4.50 0.23 -16.48
N LEU A 322 3.50 -0.33 -15.79
CA LEU A 322 2.16 -0.55 -16.33
C LEU A 322 1.13 0.49 -15.86
N CYS A 323 0.13 0.80 -16.70
CA CYS A 323 -0.91 1.78 -16.37
C CYS A 323 -1.87 1.24 -15.30
N THR A 324 -1.84 1.76 -14.08
CA THR A 324 -2.69 1.29 -12.97
C THR A 324 -4.19 1.38 -13.24
N ALA A 325 -4.61 2.37 -14.06
CA ALA A 325 -6.01 2.64 -14.34
C ALA A 325 -6.60 1.67 -15.38
N CYS A 326 -5.92 1.44 -16.50
CA CYS A 326 -6.45 0.69 -17.64
C CYS A 326 -5.76 -0.67 -17.90
N GLU A 327 -4.86 -1.11 -17.02
CA GLU A 327 -4.21 -2.40 -17.21
C GLU A 327 -5.25 -3.56 -17.24
N PRO A 328 -5.15 -4.49 -18.21
CA PRO A 328 -6.11 -5.58 -18.37
C PRO A 328 -6.25 -6.46 -17.13
N GLY A 329 -7.48 -6.76 -16.72
CA GLY A 329 -7.73 -7.55 -15.51
C GLY A 329 -7.54 -6.77 -14.22
N GLN A 330 -7.30 -5.45 -14.30
CA GLN A 330 -7.25 -4.53 -13.16
C GLN A 330 -6.26 -4.99 -12.08
N ARG A 331 -5.04 -5.43 -12.44
CA ARG A 331 -4.07 -5.99 -11.48
C ARG A 331 -3.61 -5.00 -10.40
N PHE A 332 -3.88 -3.70 -10.58
CA PHE A 332 -3.48 -2.64 -9.66
C PHE A 332 -4.68 -1.88 -9.10
N PHE A 333 -4.54 -1.28 -7.92
CA PHE A 333 -5.47 -0.26 -7.46
C PHE A 333 -5.22 1.05 -8.23
N SER A 334 -6.28 1.82 -8.45
CA SER A 334 -6.22 3.11 -9.12
C SER A 334 -7.21 4.07 -8.51
N TYR A 335 -6.75 5.20 -7.99
CA TYR A 335 -7.63 6.25 -7.48
C TYR A 335 -8.54 6.82 -8.57
N ARG A 336 -8.01 7.01 -9.78
CA ARG A 336 -8.75 7.51 -10.95
C ARG A 336 -9.91 6.59 -11.30
N ARG A 337 -9.72 5.27 -11.23
CA ARG A 337 -10.76 4.29 -11.54
C ARG A 337 -11.70 4.04 -10.35
N ASP A 338 -11.14 3.87 -9.16
CA ASP A 338 -11.85 3.33 -7.99
C ASP A 338 -12.38 4.42 -7.03
N GLY A 339 -11.99 5.68 -7.23
CA GLY A 339 -12.43 6.82 -6.44
C GLY A 339 -11.82 6.87 -5.03
N ALA A 340 -12.51 7.56 -4.11
CA ALA A 340 -11.97 7.89 -2.78
C ALA A 340 -11.75 6.69 -1.84
N GLU A 341 -12.40 5.56 -2.12
CA GLU A 341 -12.29 4.31 -1.35
C GLU A 341 -11.31 3.30 -1.98
N PHE A 342 -10.21 3.77 -2.55
CA PHE A 342 -9.20 2.94 -3.22
C PHE A 342 -8.27 2.16 -2.25
N GLY A 343 -7.82 0.99 -2.69
CA GLY A 343 -6.73 0.23 -2.06
C GLY A 343 -5.36 0.79 -2.49
N THR A 344 -4.28 0.34 -1.87
CA THR A 344 -2.94 0.89 -2.17
C THR A 344 -1.94 -0.24 -2.35
N GLN A 345 -1.24 -0.23 -3.49
CA GLN A 345 -0.04 -1.04 -3.71
C GLN A 345 1.21 -0.30 -3.21
N VAL A 346 2.34 -1.00 -3.12
CA VAL A 346 3.64 -0.40 -2.83
C VAL A 346 4.71 -0.89 -3.80
N GLY A 347 5.70 -0.04 -4.07
CA GLY A 347 7.04 -0.49 -4.44
C GLY A 347 7.88 -0.61 -3.18
N PHE A 348 8.63 -1.70 -3.02
CA PHE A 348 9.54 -1.91 -1.88
C PHE A 348 10.94 -2.23 -2.36
N ILE A 349 11.94 -1.88 -1.54
CA ILE A 349 13.34 -2.23 -1.75
C ILE A 349 14.08 -2.35 -0.41
N GLY A 350 15.09 -3.21 -0.36
CA GLY A 350 16.01 -3.32 0.76
C GLY A 350 17.30 -4.04 0.37
N ILE A 351 18.28 -3.96 1.25
CA ILE A 351 19.61 -4.56 1.06
C ILE A 351 19.59 -5.94 1.70
N LYS A 352 19.95 -6.98 0.95
CA LYS A 352 20.10 -8.33 1.52
C LYS A 352 21.23 -8.30 2.55
N GLY A 353 21.01 -8.95 3.70
CA GLY A 353 22.09 -9.16 4.67
C GLY A 353 23.18 -10.03 4.06
N ALA A 354 24.42 -9.89 4.54
CA ALA A 354 25.42 -10.93 4.31
C ALA A 354 24.93 -12.22 4.97
N GLU A 355 24.84 -13.30 4.19
CA GLU A 355 24.50 -14.64 4.70
C GLU A 355 25.53 -15.16 5.70
#